data_AF-A0A7X7FQF5-F1
#
_entry.id   AF-A0A7X7FQF5-F1
#
_cell.length_a   1.000
_cell.length_b   1.000
_cell.length_c   1.000
_cell.angle_alpha   90.00
_cell.angle_beta   90.00
_cell.angle_gamma   90.00
#
_symmetry.space_group_name_H-M   'P 1'
#
loop_
_entity.id
_entity.type
_entity.pdbx_description
1 polymer ?
#
loop_
_entity_poly.entity_id
_entity_poly.type
_entity_poly.pdbx_seq_one_letter_code
_entity_poly.pdbx_strand_id
1 'polypeptide(L)'
;MQLAPRSFCVLWILFIGVHAFGQPVTQPVPATRPAAAILHEPDMPIKGAASSPETIAAILRRAGLHTRLISARETADQSILNPTAFDILVLPTGESFPVEARDNVVQFLRDDGCLIAMGGYAFNHLLRFENEQWQ
;
A
#
# COMPACT_ATOMS: atom_id res chain seq x y z
N MET A 1 -65.56 -37.11 -12.34
CA MET A 1 -64.49 -36.14 -12.67
C MET A 1 -63.46 -36.22 -11.54
N GLN A 2 -62.33 -36.93 -11.68
CA GLN A 2 -61.18 -36.63 -12.56
C GLN A 2 -60.53 -35.32 -12.05
N LEU A 3 -59.29 -35.21 -11.57
CA LEU A 3 -58.06 -36.00 -11.66
C LEU A 3 -57.11 -35.52 -10.52
N ALA A 4 -56.24 -36.39 -10.02
CA ALA A 4 -55.17 -36.14 -9.04
C ALA A 4 -53.94 -35.40 -9.66
N PRO A 5 -52.68 -35.51 -9.16
CA PRO A 5 -52.07 -35.40 -7.82
C PRO A 5 -50.83 -34.44 -7.83
N ARG A 6 -50.09 -34.29 -6.71
CA ARG A 6 -48.68 -34.76 -6.55
C ARG A 6 -47.90 -34.02 -5.46
N SER A 7 -47.33 -34.82 -4.56
CA SER A 7 -46.28 -34.51 -3.60
C SER A 7 -45.12 -33.71 -4.20
N PHE A 8 -44.56 -32.78 -3.42
CA PHE A 8 -43.16 -32.40 -3.55
C PHE A 8 -42.48 -32.43 -2.18
N CYS A 9 -41.46 -33.29 -2.09
CA CYS A 9 -40.49 -33.35 -1.01
C CYS A 9 -39.85 -31.98 -0.79
N VAL A 10 -39.92 -31.46 0.44
CA VAL A 10 -39.01 -30.40 0.89
C VAL A 10 -37.70 -31.07 1.26
N LEU A 11 -36.80 -31.16 0.28
CA LEU A 11 -35.42 -31.57 0.46
C LEU A 11 -34.68 -30.47 1.21
N TRP A 12 -34.21 -30.79 2.41
CA TRP A 12 -33.25 -29.99 3.15
C TRP A 12 -31.96 -29.83 2.32
N ILE A 13 -31.73 -28.63 1.77
CA ILE A 13 -30.42 -28.24 1.25
C ILE A 13 -29.80 -27.29 2.28
N LEU A 14 -28.79 -27.80 3.00
CA LEU A 14 -27.78 -27.00 3.65
C LEU A 14 -27.17 -26.06 2.61
N PHE A 15 -27.58 -24.78 2.59
CA PHE A 15 -26.70 -23.73 2.10
C PHE A 15 -25.69 -23.46 3.22
N ILE A 16 -24.54 -24.12 3.11
CA ILE A 16 -23.32 -23.71 3.79
C ILE A 16 -23.15 -22.23 3.48
N GLY A 17 -23.32 -21.40 4.51
CA GLY A 17 -23.19 -19.96 4.41
C GLY A 17 -21.81 -19.64 3.85
N VAL A 18 -21.79 -19.11 2.62
CA VAL A 18 -20.68 -18.32 2.12
C VAL A 18 -20.51 -17.18 3.11
N HIS A 19 -19.53 -17.33 4.00
CA HIS A 19 -19.15 -16.31 4.95
C HIS A 19 -18.63 -15.13 4.14
N ALA A 20 -19.48 -14.11 4.03
CA ALA A 20 -19.17 -12.72 3.72
C ALA A 20 -17.90 -12.53 2.87
N PHE A 21 -18.06 -12.53 1.55
CA PHE A 21 -17.20 -11.67 0.73
C PHE A 21 -17.32 -10.27 1.33
N GLY A 22 -16.18 -9.72 1.75
CA GLY A 22 -16.10 -8.42 2.41
C GLY A 22 -16.98 -7.41 1.68
N GLN A 23 -17.79 -6.69 2.44
CA GLN A 23 -18.56 -5.58 1.88
C GLN A 23 -17.59 -4.70 1.09
N PRO A 24 -17.97 -4.22 -0.12
CA PRO A 24 -17.17 -3.21 -0.79
C PRO A 24 -16.95 -2.09 0.22
N VAL A 25 -15.68 -1.82 0.51
CA VAL A 25 -15.27 -0.73 1.39
C VAL A 25 -15.78 0.54 0.74
N THR A 26 -16.98 0.97 1.14
CA THR A 26 -17.56 2.24 0.75
C THR A 26 -17.01 3.25 1.74
N GLN A 27 -15.68 3.44 1.69
CA GLN A 27 -15.08 4.61 2.29
C GLN A 27 -15.54 5.81 1.45
N PRO A 28 -16.00 6.91 2.07
CA PRO A 28 -16.20 8.15 1.35
C PRO A 28 -14.88 8.48 0.67
N VAL A 29 -14.85 8.47 -0.67
CA VAL A 29 -13.66 8.95 -1.39
C VAL A 29 -13.45 10.39 -0.94
N PRO A 30 -12.30 10.73 -0.33
CA PRO A 30 -12.02 12.10 0.04
C PRO A 30 -12.25 13.00 -1.18
N ALA A 31 -12.86 14.16 -0.97
CA ALA A 31 -13.05 15.13 -2.07
C ALA A 31 -11.70 15.62 -2.64
N THR A 32 -10.60 15.33 -1.95
CA THR A 32 -9.22 15.54 -2.36
C THR A 32 -8.74 14.39 -3.22
N ARG A 33 -8.04 14.71 -4.31
CA ARG A 33 -7.38 13.70 -5.15
C ARG A 33 -6.39 12.89 -4.29
N PRO A 34 -6.38 11.55 -4.42
CA PRO A 34 -5.44 10.72 -3.67
C PRO A 34 -3.99 11.09 -3.96
N ALA A 35 -3.12 10.96 -2.98
CA ALA A 35 -1.73 11.36 -2.99
C ALA A 35 -0.79 10.21 -2.66
N ALA A 36 0.31 10.09 -3.42
CA ALA A 36 1.34 9.09 -3.20
C ALA A 36 2.70 9.74 -2.87
N ALA A 37 3.29 9.31 -1.76
CA ALA A 37 4.69 9.53 -1.45
C ALA A 37 5.53 8.41 -2.07
N ILE A 38 6.67 8.74 -2.67
CA ILE A 38 7.57 7.78 -3.31
C ILE A 38 8.95 8.00 -2.73
N LEU A 39 9.52 6.98 -2.09
CA LEU A 39 10.89 7.07 -1.57
C LEU A 39 11.86 7.26 -2.74
N HIS A 40 12.65 8.33 -2.67
CA HIS A 40 13.69 8.66 -3.63
C HIS A 40 14.91 9.17 -2.89
N GLU A 41 15.90 8.30 -2.76
CA GLU A 41 17.16 8.57 -2.09
C GLU A 41 18.31 8.11 -3.02
N PRO A 42 18.80 8.99 -3.92
CA PRO A 42 19.73 8.61 -5.00
C PRO A 42 21.00 7.90 -4.54
N ASP A 43 21.52 8.29 -3.38
CA ASP A 43 22.80 7.80 -2.86
C ASP A 43 22.64 6.54 -1.98
N MET A 44 21.40 6.11 -1.71
CA MET A 44 21.15 4.91 -0.89
C MET A 44 21.39 3.64 -1.74
N PRO A 45 22.24 2.71 -1.26
CA PRO A 45 22.51 1.47 -2.00
C PRO A 45 21.27 0.59 -2.08
N ILE A 46 20.99 0.07 -3.28
CA ILE A 46 19.82 -0.76 -3.55
C ILE A 46 20.21 -2.24 -3.64
N LYS A 47 19.53 -3.07 -2.85
CA LYS A 47 19.55 -4.53 -2.96
C LYS A 47 18.23 -5.01 -3.56
N GLY A 48 18.30 -5.84 -4.61
CA GLY A 48 17.14 -6.28 -5.38
C GLY A 48 17.00 -5.52 -6.71
N ALA A 49 15.80 -5.47 -7.27
CA ALA A 49 15.52 -4.86 -8.56
C ALA A 49 14.94 -3.44 -8.41
N ALA A 50 15.79 -2.42 -8.54
CA ALA A 50 15.35 -1.03 -8.48
C ALA A 50 14.28 -0.69 -9.53
N SER A 51 13.32 0.14 -9.17
CA SER A 51 12.38 0.78 -10.10
C SER A 51 12.63 2.30 -10.13
N SER A 52 12.44 2.97 -11.28
CA SER A 52 12.63 4.43 -11.35
C SER A 52 11.52 5.16 -10.58
N PRO A 53 11.86 5.94 -9.53
CA PRO A 53 10.88 6.73 -8.77
C PRO A 53 10.12 7.73 -9.66
N GLU A 54 10.80 8.35 -10.63
CA GLU A 54 10.22 9.32 -11.56
C GLU A 54 9.23 8.68 -12.52
N THR A 55 9.56 7.49 -13.01
CA THR A 55 8.67 6.72 -13.89
C THR A 55 7.41 6.32 -13.14
N ILE A 56 7.55 5.84 -11.91
CA ILE A 56 6.41 5.52 -11.05
C ILE A 56 5.56 6.77 -10.77
N ALA A 57 6.20 7.90 -10.44
CA ALA A 57 5.51 9.17 -10.24
C ALA A 57 4.71 9.59 -11.48
N ALA A 58 5.26 9.43 -12.68
CA ALA A 58 4.57 9.72 -13.93
C ALA A 58 3.37 8.78 -14.19
N ILE A 59 3.51 7.49 -13.87
CA ILE A 59 2.42 6.50 -14.00
C ILE A 59 1.27 6.84 -13.04
N LEU A 60 1.58 7.09 -11.76
CA LEU A 60 0.56 7.41 -10.75
C LEU A 60 -0.14 8.76 -11.03
N ARG A 61 0.60 9.77 -11.51
CA ARG A 61 -0.01 11.03 -11.98
C ARG A 61 -0.99 10.82 -13.11
N ARG A 62 -0.64 9.99 -14.10
CA ARG A 62 -1.56 9.62 -15.20
C ARG A 62 -2.79 8.85 -14.71
N ALA A 63 -2.68 8.15 -13.59
CA ALA A 63 -3.81 7.48 -12.93
C ALA A 63 -4.66 8.43 -12.06
N GLY A 64 -4.33 9.72 -11.97
CA GLY A 64 -5.11 10.73 -11.26
C GLY A 64 -4.63 11.05 -9.85
N LEU A 65 -3.50 10.48 -9.41
CA LEU A 65 -2.93 10.76 -8.09
C LEU A 65 -2.03 12.00 -8.11
N HIS A 66 -2.01 12.77 -7.02
CA HIS A 66 -0.88 13.64 -6.72
C HIS A 66 0.32 12.78 -6.32
N THR A 67 1.54 13.16 -6.72
CA THR A 67 2.73 12.40 -6.31
C THR A 67 3.86 13.31 -5.90
N ARG A 68 4.58 12.90 -4.85
CA ARG A 68 5.77 13.56 -4.36
C ARG A 68 6.88 12.54 -4.13
N LEU A 69 8.06 12.84 -4.67
CA LEU A 69 9.29 12.13 -4.32
C LEU A 69 9.76 12.66 -2.96
N ILE A 70 10.10 11.76 -2.04
CA ILE A 70 10.52 12.12 -0.67
C ILE A 70 11.81 11.40 -0.32
N SER A 71 12.69 12.09 0.41
CA SER A 71 13.94 11.53 0.92
C SER A 71 13.70 10.48 2.02
N ALA A 72 14.74 9.72 2.38
CA ALA A 72 14.73 8.84 3.54
C ALA A 72 14.42 9.58 4.84
N ARG A 73 14.97 10.79 4.99
CA ARG A 73 14.70 11.67 6.15
C ARG A 73 13.23 12.08 6.22
N GLU A 74 12.66 12.51 5.10
CA GLU A 74 11.23 12.87 5.05
C GLU A 74 10.32 11.66 5.27
N THR A 75 10.74 10.48 4.83
CA THR A 75 10.01 9.21 5.09
C THR A 75 9.99 8.89 6.59
N ALA A 76 11.00 9.33 7.36
CA ALA A 76 11.05 9.17 8.81
C ALA A 76 10.29 10.26 9.59
N ASP A 77 9.87 11.35 8.93
CA ASP A 77 9.24 12.49 9.57
C ASP A 77 7.70 12.38 9.54
N GLN A 78 7.07 12.23 10.71
CA GLN A 78 5.61 12.14 10.87
C GLN A 78 4.86 13.41 10.43
N SER A 79 5.50 14.58 10.50
CA SER A 79 4.90 15.82 10.00
C SER A 79 4.80 15.84 8.48
N ILE A 80 5.58 14.98 7.81
CA ILE A 80 5.69 14.88 6.38
C ILE A 80 4.91 13.67 5.85
N LEU A 81 5.27 12.46 6.26
CA LEU A 81 4.58 11.22 5.89
C LEU A 81 3.54 10.87 6.94
N ASN A 82 2.27 11.15 6.63
CA ASN A 82 1.11 10.78 7.44
C ASN A 82 -0.14 10.59 6.54
N PRO A 83 -1.19 9.92 7.01
CA PRO A 83 -2.40 9.64 6.22
C PRO A 83 -3.22 10.87 5.85
N THR A 84 -3.01 12.01 6.51
CA THR A 84 -3.66 13.27 6.11
C THR A 84 -2.99 13.88 4.87
N ALA A 85 -1.71 13.60 4.65
CA ALA A 85 -0.93 14.11 3.52
C ALA A 85 -0.82 13.13 2.34
N PHE A 86 -0.78 11.82 2.62
CA PHE A 86 -0.59 10.78 1.61
C PHE A 86 -1.49 9.58 1.90
N ASP A 87 -2.06 8.99 0.85
CA ASP A 87 -2.82 7.74 0.94
C ASP A 87 -1.90 6.52 0.73
N ILE A 88 -0.83 6.69 -0.05
CA ILE A 88 0.07 5.59 -0.46
C ILE A 88 1.53 5.99 -0.26
N LEU A 89 2.31 5.10 0.35
CA LEU A 89 3.77 5.11 0.28
C LEU A 89 4.25 4.08 -0.75
N VAL A 90 5.15 4.49 -1.64
CA VAL A 90 5.80 3.61 -2.62
C VAL A 90 7.28 3.45 -2.28
N LEU A 91 7.73 2.19 -2.21
CA LEU A 91 9.12 1.80 -2.00
C LEU A 91 9.68 1.16 -3.28
N PRO A 92 10.41 1.93 -4.12
CA PRO A 92 10.99 1.43 -5.36
C PRO A 92 12.38 0.80 -5.20
N THR A 93 12.83 0.61 -3.96
CA THR A 93 14.21 0.32 -3.57
C THR A 93 14.48 -1.17 -3.28
N GLY A 94 13.62 -2.06 -3.74
CA GLY A 94 13.76 -3.50 -3.53
C GLY A 94 13.73 -3.89 -2.05
N GLU A 95 14.80 -4.53 -1.58
CA GLU A 95 14.97 -4.91 -0.17
C GLU A 95 15.48 -3.76 0.70
N SER A 96 16.13 -2.76 0.10
CA SER A 96 16.78 -1.65 0.80
C SER A 96 15.77 -0.69 1.41
N PHE A 97 15.94 -0.36 2.69
CA PHE A 97 15.05 0.55 3.40
C PHE A 97 15.78 1.33 4.51
N PRO A 98 15.55 2.65 4.65
CA PRO A 98 16.19 3.46 5.69
C PRO A 98 15.65 3.12 7.08
N VAL A 99 16.51 2.65 7.98
CA VAL A 99 16.13 2.13 9.29
C VAL A 99 15.41 3.16 10.16
N GLU A 100 15.75 4.44 10.05
CA GLU A 100 15.11 5.55 10.76
C GLU A 100 13.64 5.72 10.39
N ALA A 101 13.27 5.37 9.15
CA ALA A 101 11.90 5.53 8.69
C ALA A 101 10.97 4.40 9.14
N ARG A 102 11.52 3.33 9.73
CA ARG A 102 10.75 2.11 10.04
C ARG A 102 9.56 2.40 10.92
N ASP A 103 9.77 3.13 12.02
CA ASP A 103 8.71 3.35 13.01
C ASP A 103 7.64 4.30 12.45
N ASN A 104 8.04 5.31 11.67
CA ASN A 104 7.08 6.19 11.00
C ASN A 104 6.26 5.42 9.95
N VAL A 105 6.90 4.59 9.12
CA VAL A 105 6.17 3.80 8.10
C VAL A 105 5.22 2.80 8.76
N VAL A 106 5.63 2.13 9.84
CA VAL A 106 4.72 1.24 10.60
C VAL A 106 3.53 2.04 11.14
N GLN A 107 3.74 3.25 11.65
CA GLN A 107 2.67 4.11 12.14
C GLN A 107 1.73 4.56 10.99
N PHE A 108 2.29 5.01 9.87
CA PHE A 108 1.54 5.36 8.67
C PHE A 108 0.61 4.23 8.21
N LEU A 109 1.09 2.99 8.21
CA LEU A 109 0.27 1.82 7.82
C LEU A 109 -0.77 1.43 8.88
N ARG A 110 -0.51 1.70 10.17
CA ARG A 110 -1.50 1.52 11.24
C ARG A 110 -2.62 2.54 11.15
N ASP A 111 -2.31 3.73 10.65
CA ASP A 111 -3.23 4.85 10.51
C ASP A 111 -3.92 4.87 9.13
N ASP A 112 -4.14 3.70 8.52
CA ASP A 112 -4.86 3.48 7.24
C ASP A 112 -4.09 3.87 5.97
N GLY A 113 -2.79 4.16 6.06
CA GLY A 113 -1.91 4.33 4.90
C GLY A 113 -1.68 3.03 4.13
N CYS A 114 -1.53 3.12 2.81
CA CYS A 114 -1.26 1.97 1.94
C CYS A 114 0.23 1.87 1.55
N LEU A 115 0.72 0.64 1.32
CA LEU A 115 2.09 0.38 0.87
C LEU A 115 2.13 -0.26 -0.51
N ILE A 116 2.98 0.25 -1.39
CA ILE A 116 3.43 -0.44 -2.59
C ILE A 116 4.93 -0.67 -2.46
N ALA A 117 5.36 -1.92 -2.32
CA ALA A 117 6.76 -2.32 -2.36
C ALA A 117 7.08 -2.96 -3.72
N MET A 118 8.19 -2.54 -4.34
CA MET A 118 8.60 -3.00 -5.67
C MET A 118 10.05 -3.44 -5.65
N GLY A 119 10.37 -4.49 -6.41
CA GLY A 119 11.75 -4.90 -6.63
C GLY A 119 12.34 -5.88 -5.61
N GLY A 120 11.55 -6.31 -4.63
CA GLY A 120 11.99 -7.20 -3.55
C GLY A 120 11.04 -7.13 -2.35
N TYR A 121 11.40 -7.85 -1.29
CA TYR A 121 10.72 -7.74 -0.01
C TYR A 121 11.29 -6.55 0.75
N ALA A 122 10.53 -5.46 0.83
CA ALA A 122 10.91 -4.28 1.61
C ALA A 122 11.28 -4.68 3.05
N PHE A 123 12.15 -3.90 3.68
CA PHE A 123 12.64 -4.08 5.05
C PHE A 123 13.61 -5.27 5.28
N ASN A 124 13.97 -6.03 4.25
CA ASN A 124 14.95 -7.12 4.39
C ASN A 124 16.41 -6.63 4.47
N HIS A 125 16.69 -5.43 3.97
CA HIS A 125 18.00 -4.80 4.05
C HIS A 125 17.86 -3.39 4.62
N LEU A 126 17.98 -3.30 5.95
CA LEU A 126 17.88 -2.03 6.67
C LEU A 126 19.22 -1.30 6.58
N LEU A 127 19.16 -0.03 6.17
CA LEU A 127 20.33 0.81 5.98
C LEU A 127 20.24 2.04 6.88
N ARG A 128 21.37 2.44 7.42
CA ARG A 128 21.53 3.64 8.23
C ARG A 128 22.43 4.64 7.52
N PHE A 129 22.11 5.93 7.59
CA PHE A 129 23.03 6.98 7.14
C PHE A 129 23.86 7.48 8.32
N GLU A 130 25.11 7.04 8.40
CA GLU A 130 26.08 7.39 9.45
C GLU A 130 27.43 7.74 8.83
N ASN A 131 28.12 8.73 9.42
CA ASN A 131 29.45 9.16 8.95
C ASN A 131 29.47 9.47 7.45
N GLU A 132 28.41 10.13 6.96
CA GLU A 132 28.26 10.52 5.55
C GLU A 132 28.16 9.33 4.56
N GLN A 133 27.84 8.13 5.06
CA GLN A 133 27.72 6.91 4.26
C GLN A 133 26.51 6.07 4.68
N TRP A 134 25.98 5.30 3.72
CA TRP A 134 24.96 4.30 3.97
C TRP A 134 25.59 2.97 4.38
N GLN A 135 25.11 2.37 5.48
CA GLN A 135 25.62 1.11 6.05
C GLN A 135 24.50 0.18 6.49
#